data_AF-A0A854CNS1-F1
#
_entry.id   AF-A0A854CNS1-F1
#
_cell.length_a   1.000
_cell.length_b   1.000
_cell.length_c   1.000
_cell.angle_alpha   90.00
_cell.angle_beta   90.00
_cell.angle_gamma   90.00
#
_symmetry.space_group_name_H-M   'P 1'
#
loop_
_entity.id
_entity.type
_entity.pdbx_description
1 polymer ?
#
loop_
_entity_poly.entity_id
_entity_poly.type
_entity_poly.pdbx_seq_one_letter_code
_entity_poly.pdbx_strand_id
1 'polypeptide(L)' 'MDAFHREALQHGGRCNGAPGLRPDYGDDDHAAFVIDPDGHHIDAVVDRSPPR' A
#
# COMPACT_ATOMS: atom_id res chain seq x y z
N MET A 1 5.42 3.29 3.43
CA MET A 1 4.58 2.10 3.18
C MET A 1 4.55 1.17 4.37
N ASP A 2 5.70 0.82 4.96
CA ASP A 2 5.75 -0.07 6.13
C ASP A 2 4.99 0.47 7.34
N ALA A 3 5.20 1.75 7.68
CA ALA A 3 4.48 2.39 8.79
C ALA A 3 2.96 2.39 8.55
N PHE A 4 2.50 2.81 7.37
CA PHE A 4 1.09 2.79 6.99
C PHE A 4 0.48 1.38 7.14
N HIS A 5 1.11 0.37 6.52
CA HIS A 5 0.59 -1.00 6.56
C HIS A 5 0.56 -1.54 7.99
N ARG A 6 1.64 -1.33 8.76
CA ARG A 6 1.71 -1.77 10.16
C ARG A 6 0.66 -1.10 11.03
N GLU A 7 0.44 0.21 10.90
CA GLU A 7 -0.62 0.90 11.65
C GLU A 7 -2.00 0.41 11.23
N ALA A 8 -2.28 0.30 9.93
CA ALA A 8 -3.56 -0.21 9.45
C ALA A 8 -3.88 -1.61 10.01
N LEU A 9 -2.88 -2.51 10.08
CA LEU A 9 -3.06 -3.83 10.72
C LEU A 9 -3.34 -3.74 12.22
N GLN A 10 -2.64 -2.85 12.94
CA GLN A 10 -2.87 -2.65 14.38
C GLN A 10 -4.28 -2.11 14.68
N HIS A 11 -4.86 -1.34 13.75
CA HIS A 11 -6.19 -0.76 13.87
C HIS A 11 -7.32 -1.68 13.36
N GLY A 12 -7.04 -2.97 13.13
CA GLY A 12 -8.03 -3.96 12.71
C GLY A 12 -8.18 -4.12 11.20
N GLY A 13 -7.35 -3.43 10.43
CA GLY A 13 -7.23 -3.67 9.00
C GLY A 13 -6.63 -5.05 8.71
N ARG A 14 -6.98 -5.61 7.55
CA ARG A 14 -6.45 -6.88 7.06
C ARG A 14 -5.43 -6.62 5.97
N CYS A 15 -4.32 -7.35 6.00
CA CYS A 15 -3.32 -7.32 4.94
C CYS A 15 -3.95 -7.77 3.62
N ASN A 16 -3.83 -6.94 2.58
CA ASN A 16 -4.22 -7.27 1.21
C ASN A 16 -3.06 -7.14 0.21
N GLY A 17 -1.85 -6.95 0.72
CA GLY A 17 -0.64 -6.79 -0.08
C GLY A 17 0.42 -6.07 0.75
N ALA A 18 1.44 -6.82 1.17
CA ALA A 18 2.52 -6.26 1.97
C ALA A 18 3.25 -5.13 1.21
N PRO A 19 3.80 -4.14 1.93
CA PRO A 19 4.65 -3.11 1.36
C PRO A 19 5.73 -3.70 0.46
N GLY A 20 5.91 -3.14 -0.74
CA GLY A 20 7.04 -3.49 -1.59
C GLY A 20 6.94 -2.90 -2.99
N LEU A 21 7.99 -3.17 -3.77
CA LEU A 21 8.05 -2.84 -5.18
C LEU A 21 6.89 -3.47 -5.95
N ARG A 22 6.37 -2.73 -6.91
CA ARG A 22 5.32 -3.14 -7.84
C ARG A 22 5.77 -2.83 -9.26
N PRO A 23 6.68 -3.64 -9.83
CA PRO A 23 7.20 -3.44 -11.18
C PRO A 23 6.11 -3.50 -12.25
N ASP A 24 4.96 -4.13 -11.96
CA ASP A 24 3.79 -4.15 -12.85
C ASP A 24 3.12 -2.77 -13.03
N TYR A 25 3.38 -1.82 -12.13
CA TYR A 25 2.82 -0.46 -12.15
C TYR A 25 3.83 0.59 -12.61
N GLY A 26 5.13 0.33 -12.36
CA GLY A 26 6.26 1.15 -12.79
C GLY A 26 7.57 0.61 -12.18
N ASP A 27 8.70 0.87 -12.84
CA ASP A 27 10.02 0.33 -12.44
C ASP A 27 10.45 0.67 -11.00
N ASP A 28 9.86 1.70 -10.38
CA ASP A 28 10.20 2.17 -9.02
C ASP A 28 8.99 2.31 -8.07
N ASP A 29 7.82 1.83 -8.46
CA ASP A 29 6.60 2.05 -7.68
C ASP A 29 6.59 1.20 -6.41
N HIS A 30 6.37 1.87 -5.28
CA HIS A 30 6.17 1.18 -4.00
C HIS A 30 4.72 1.31 -3.58
N ALA A 31 4.09 0.18 -3.24
CA ALA A 31 2.72 0.15 -2.77
C ALA A 31 2.52 -0.76 -1.55
N ALA A 32 1.50 -0.46 -0.77
CA ALA A 32 0.98 -1.28 0.31
C ALA A 32 -0.56 -1.27 0.28
N PHE A 33 -1.18 -2.40 0.59
CA PHE A 33 -2.63 -2.60 0.46
C PHE A 33 -3.22 -3.21 1.72
N VAL A 34 -4.32 -2.63 2.19
CA VAL A 34 -5.07 -3.10 3.35
C VAL A 34 -6.57 -3.03 3.09
N ILE A 35 -7.33 -3.94 3.68
CA ILE A 35 -8.78 -3.84 3.79
C ILE A 35 -9.11 -3.30 5.17
N ASP A 36 -9.89 -2.22 5.26
CA ASP A 36 -10.36 -1.70 6.54
C ASP A 36 -11.44 -2.61 7.18
N PRO A 37 -11.80 -2.40 8.46
CA PRO A 37 -12.83 -3.21 9.12
C PRO A 37 -14.21 -3.16 8.46
N ASP A 38 -14.51 -2.09 7.72
CA ASP A 38 -15.78 -1.89 7.02
C ASP A 38 -15.78 -2.57 5.63
N GLY A 39 -14.64 -3.10 5.20
CA GLY A 39 -14.46 -3.81 3.94
C GLY A 39 -13.96 -2.95 2.79
N HIS A 40 -13.56 -1.70 3.03
CA HIS A 40 -13.00 -0.83 1.98
C HIS A 40 -11.54 -1.20 1.68
N HIS A 41 -11.20 -1.13 0.40
CA HIS A 41 -9.84 -1.32 -0.05
C HIS A 41 -9.10 0.01 0.02
N ILE A 42 -8.05 0.06 0.83
CA ILE A 42 -7.21 1.24 1.01
C ILE A 42 -5.80 0.92 0.51
N ASP A 43 -5.33 1.75 -0.41
CA ASP A 43 -4.03 1.67 -1.05
C ASP A 43 -3.18 2.89 -0.71
N ALA A 44 -1.91 2.64 -0.41
CA ALA A 44 -0.90 3.67 -0.32
C ALA A 44 0.14 3.39 -1.40
N VAL A 45 0.25 4.31 -2.37
CA VAL A 45 1.16 4.21 -3.51
C VAL A 45 2.08 5.42 -3.50
N VAL A 46 3.37 5.19 -3.72
CA VAL A 46 4.35 6.24 -4.01
C VAL A 46 4.92 5.93 -5.38
N ASP A 47 4.51 6.76 -6.33
CA ASP A 47 5.11 6.86 -7.64
C ASP A 47 6.37 7.74 -7.54
N ARG A 48 7.50 7.20 -7.99
CA ARG A 48 8.79 7.90 -8.01
C ARG A 48 9.21 8.35 -9.40
N SER A 49 8.38 8.12 -10.40
CA SER A 49 8.64 8.63 -11.73
C SER A 49 8.61 10.17 -11.73
N PRO A 50 9.44 10.82 -12.58
CA PRO A 50 9.46 12.27 -12.66
C PRO A 50 8.06 12.80 -13.03
N PRO A 51 7.65 13.97 -12.50
CA PRO A 51 6.36 14.55 -12.82
C PRO A 51 6.19 14.68 -14.34
N ARG A 52 5.03 14.27 -14.83
CA ARG A 52 4.68 14.23 -16.24
C ARG A 52 4.47 15.61 -16.85
#